data_AF-A0AAX4K1W0-F1
#
_entry.id   AF-A0AAX4K1W0-F1
#
_cell.length_a   1.000
_cell.length_b   1.000
_cell.length_c   1.000
_cell.angle_alpha   90.00
_cell.angle_beta   90.00
_cell.angle_gamma   90.00
#
_symmetry.space_group_name_H-M   'P 1'
#
loop_
_entity.id
_entity.type
_entity.pdbx_description
1 polymer ?
#
loop_
_entity_poly.entity_id
_entity_poly.type
_entity_poly.pdbx_seq_one_letter_code
_entity_poly.pdbx_strand_id
1 'polypeptide(L)'
;MSSLLCIRTTFTKNLTLSSLPNSLNLPLLPKIKDSIIERKVFTHSSFYAKPKYSIQLFELEDESKDNEKLELLGDSLLDCAVVGLLQDLYPNLNPGTATLLKSHLVNNTILREICKLYHLNDRLIAPPEQLPTLKNGEKVLANLFEAYIAGVYYSYLIHGPNQDPSAASSSLRQQSPSPSPSLSSNPSSTSTSTNHLTPTFPIGNFVNGNNNKVTRGEAMNYLENWLRPLFQPISEHILIQMKNEQSSKQSLLNDEDLEIDKKSIGANSKLNQWFIAKESGMPEYASATSGTQGWKILCTAIDRSGKSWYGEATRSTKKAAMAVAAYKVSIQFERERPEYSA
;
A
#
# COMPACT_ATOMS: atom_id res chain seq x y z
N MET A 1 -21.06 -22.75 7.55
CA MET A 1 -20.66 -21.80 6.48
C MET A 1 -19.76 -20.74 7.09
N SER A 2 -18.63 -20.48 6.43
CA SER A 2 -17.39 -19.94 6.96
C SER A 2 -17.50 -18.56 7.63
N SER A 3 -17.08 -18.47 8.89
CA SER A 3 -16.85 -17.19 9.59
C SER A 3 -15.42 -16.72 9.30
N LEU A 4 -15.32 -15.63 8.55
CA LEU A 4 -14.10 -14.92 8.19
C LEU A 4 -13.44 -14.33 9.44
N LEU A 5 -12.37 -14.97 9.92
CA LEU A 5 -11.53 -14.41 10.97
C LEU A 5 -10.64 -13.32 10.37
N CYS A 6 -11.02 -12.06 10.58
CA CYS A 6 -10.21 -10.89 10.29
C CYS A 6 -8.97 -10.88 11.23
N ILE A 7 -7.89 -11.49 10.77
CA ILE A 7 -6.57 -11.42 11.40
C ILE A 7 -5.88 -10.17 10.85
N ARG A 8 -6.00 -9.05 11.59
CA ARG A 8 -5.10 -7.90 11.42
C ARG A 8 -3.71 -8.33 11.93
N THR A 9 -2.87 -8.78 11.02
CA THR A 9 -1.48 -9.18 11.30
C THR A 9 -0.62 -7.92 11.32
N THR A 10 -0.12 -7.53 12.49
CA THR A 10 1.00 -6.59 12.58
C THR A 10 2.26 -7.32 12.16
N PHE A 11 2.61 -7.26 10.89
CA PHE A 11 3.88 -7.76 10.39
C PHE A 11 5.02 -6.88 10.90
N THR A 12 6.04 -7.52 11.44
CA THR A 12 7.29 -6.90 11.87
C THR A 12 8.00 -6.29 10.65
N LYS A 13 8.31 -4.99 10.71
CA LYS A 13 9.06 -4.20 9.70
C LYS A 13 10.49 -4.69 9.39
N ASN A 14 10.91 -5.85 9.89
CA ASN A 14 12.28 -6.36 9.79
C ASN A 14 12.39 -7.52 8.79
N LEU A 15 11.74 -7.40 7.64
CA LEU A 15 12.02 -8.28 6.52
C LEU A 15 13.13 -7.62 5.69
N THR A 16 14.35 -8.17 5.74
CA THR A 16 15.42 -7.85 4.79
C THR A 16 15.05 -8.43 3.43
N LEU A 17 13.99 -7.91 2.82
CA LEU A 17 13.51 -8.32 1.52
C LEU A 17 14.13 -7.37 0.48
N SER A 18 15.30 -7.74 -0.01
CA SER A 18 16.21 -6.74 -0.60
C SER A 18 16.89 -7.20 -1.89
N SER A 19 16.23 -8.04 -2.69
CA SER A 19 16.73 -8.33 -4.03
C SER A 19 15.59 -8.43 -5.02
N LEU A 20 15.75 -7.74 -6.16
CA LEU A 20 14.95 -7.98 -7.35
C LEU A 20 15.12 -9.44 -7.80
N PRO A 21 14.12 -10.01 -8.50
CA PRO A 21 14.27 -11.34 -9.07
C PRO A 21 15.46 -11.38 -10.05
N ASN A 22 16.26 -12.46 -9.98
CA ASN A 22 17.49 -12.62 -10.77
C ASN A 22 17.28 -12.54 -12.29
N SER A 23 16.05 -12.83 -12.77
CA SER A 23 15.68 -12.84 -14.18
C SER A 23 14.60 -11.81 -14.50
N LEU A 24 14.74 -10.58 -13.99
CA LEU A 24 13.83 -9.48 -14.32
C LEU A 24 14.08 -9.01 -15.76
N ASN A 25 13.08 -9.18 -16.63
CA ASN A 25 13.12 -8.64 -17.99
C ASN A 25 12.51 -7.23 -17.97
N LEU A 26 13.33 -6.20 -18.25
CA LEU A 26 12.85 -4.82 -18.16
C LEU A 26 12.00 -4.45 -19.38
N PRO A 27 10.77 -3.93 -19.18
CA PRO A 27 10.02 -3.34 -20.29
C PRO A 27 10.74 -2.10 -20.81
N LEU A 28 10.52 -1.76 -22.08
CA LEU A 28 11.12 -0.60 -22.71
C LEU A 28 10.77 0.68 -21.92
N LEU A 29 11.79 1.47 -21.62
CA LEU A 29 11.65 2.74 -20.90
C LEU A 29 10.90 3.77 -21.76
N PRO A 30 9.73 4.29 -21.34
CA PRO A 30 9.00 5.31 -22.07
C PRO A 30 9.78 6.61 -22.16
N LYS A 31 9.94 7.16 -23.36
CA LYS A 31 10.71 8.40 -23.55
C LYS A 31 9.91 9.63 -23.11
N ILE A 32 10.57 10.55 -22.42
CA ILE A 32 10.06 11.89 -22.14
C ILE A 32 10.41 12.76 -23.35
N LYS A 33 9.41 13.23 -24.10
CA LYS A 33 9.61 13.99 -25.35
C LYS A 33 9.86 15.47 -25.10
N ASP A 34 9.29 16.00 -24.02
CA ASP A 34 9.47 17.39 -23.63
C ASP A 34 10.81 17.55 -22.91
N SER A 35 11.73 18.31 -23.53
CA SER A 35 13.08 18.52 -23.00
C SER A 35 13.10 19.30 -21.68
N ILE A 36 12.10 20.15 -21.43
CA ILE A 36 12.00 20.91 -20.18
C ILE A 36 11.61 19.97 -19.05
N ILE A 37 10.60 19.13 -19.27
CA ILE A 37 10.18 18.10 -18.31
C ILE A 37 11.32 17.12 -18.07
N GLU A 38 11.94 16.62 -19.14
CA GLU A 38 13.07 15.70 -19.03
C GLU A 38 14.20 16.31 -18.20
N ARG A 39 14.60 17.56 -18.50
CA ARG A 39 15.62 18.25 -17.71
C ARG A 39 15.21 18.41 -16.24
N LYS A 40 13.95 18.76 -15.95
CA LYS A 40 13.43 18.86 -14.57
C LYS A 40 13.53 17.52 -13.83
N VAL A 41 13.10 16.41 -14.45
CA VAL A 41 13.19 15.05 -13.88
C VAL A 41 14.60 14.72 -13.41
N PHE A 42 15.60 15.02 -14.23
CA PHE A 42 16.99 14.68 -13.91
C PHE A 42 17.70 15.72 -13.02
N THR A 43 17.07 16.86 -12.69
CA THR A 43 17.73 17.89 -11.89
C THR A 43 17.43 17.74 -10.40
N HIS A 44 18.46 17.41 -9.62
CA HIS A 44 18.37 17.33 -8.16
C HIS A 44 18.26 18.72 -7.52
N SER A 45 17.55 18.84 -6.40
CA SER A 45 17.30 20.13 -5.73
C SER A 45 18.57 20.86 -5.28
N SER A 46 19.66 20.13 -5.01
CA SER A 46 20.96 20.76 -4.69
C SER A 46 21.58 21.55 -5.84
N PHE A 47 21.14 21.35 -7.09
CA PHE A 47 21.68 22.07 -8.25
C PHE A 47 21.37 23.58 -8.21
N TYR A 48 20.22 23.97 -7.69
CA TYR A 48 19.81 25.39 -7.62
C TYR A 48 20.01 26.02 -6.23
N ALA A 49 20.56 25.28 -5.26
CA ALA A 49 20.89 25.75 -3.91
C ALA A 49 19.78 26.61 -3.26
N LYS A 50 18.55 26.07 -3.18
CA LYS A 50 17.44 26.78 -2.54
C LYS A 50 17.68 26.97 -1.02
N PRO A 51 17.37 28.14 -0.44
CA PRO A 51 17.43 28.32 1.01
C PRO A 51 16.43 27.36 1.68
N LYS A 52 16.90 26.52 2.61
CA LYS A 52 16.10 25.50 3.33
C LYS A 52 14.96 26.07 4.21
N TYR A 53 14.76 27.38 4.24
CA TYR A 53 13.91 28.08 5.20
C TYR A 53 12.95 29.11 4.57
N SER A 54 12.48 28.90 3.35
CA SER A 54 11.32 29.66 2.87
C SER A 54 10.06 29.12 3.55
N ILE A 55 9.55 29.82 4.57
CA ILE A 55 8.29 29.53 5.26
C ILE A 55 7.06 29.86 4.37
N GLN A 56 7.28 30.29 3.13
CA GLN A 56 6.20 30.61 2.21
C GLN A 56 5.54 29.33 1.69
N LEU A 57 4.22 29.25 1.85
CA LEU A 57 3.40 28.14 1.37
C LEU A 57 3.36 28.06 -0.18
N PHE A 58 3.60 29.20 -0.83
CA PHE A 58 3.71 29.33 -2.28
C PHE A 58 5.05 30.01 -2.61
N GLU A 59 5.85 29.39 -3.48
CA GLU A 59 6.97 30.08 -4.12
C GLU A 59 6.37 31.21 -4.99
N LEU A 60 6.77 32.45 -4.75
CA LEU A 60 6.40 33.59 -5.59
C LEU A 60 7.04 33.36 -6.97
N GLU A 61 6.26 32.80 -7.89
CA GLU A 61 6.52 32.76 -9.34
C GLU A 61 7.76 32.00 -9.87
N ASP A 62 8.53 31.28 -9.06
CA ASP A 62 9.58 30.40 -9.61
C ASP A 62 9.00 28.99 -9.82
N GLU A 63 8.77 28.61 -11.08
CA GLU A 63 8.53 27.21 -11.41
C GLU A 63 9.73 26.38 -10.93
N SER A 64 9.55 25.58 -9.89
CA SER A 64 10.61 24.66 -9.44
C SER A 64 11.26 23.95 -10.62
N LYS A 65 12.59 24.12 -10.72
CA LYS A 65 13.42 23.60 -11.81
C LYS A 65 14.05 22.25 -11.47
N ASP A 66 13.86 21.80 -10.23
CA ASP A 66 14.26 20.50 -9.71
C ASP A 66 13.13 19.47 -9.84
N ASN A 67 13.45 18.25 -9.43
CA ASN A 67 12.57 17.10 -9.53
C ASN A 67 11.60 16.92 -8.35
N GLU A 68 11.62 17.75 -7.30
CA GLU A 68 10.87 17.49 -6.06
C GLU A 68 9.34 17.49 -6.27
N LYS A 69 8.82 18.41 -7.10
CA LYS A 69 7.38 18.43 -7.46
C LYS A 69 6.98 17.23 -8.32
N LEU A 70 7.90 16.74 -9.15
CA LEU A 70 7.68 15.57 -9.99
C LEU A 70 7.77 14.27 -9.18
N GLU A 71 8.74 14.18 -8.26
CA GLU A 71 8.85 13.09 -7.26
C GLU A 71 7.53 12.93 -6.51
N LEU A 72 7.00 14.01 -5.93
CA LEU A 72 5.75 13.97 -5.17
C LEU A 72 4.57 13.43 -5.98
N LEU A 73 4.42 13.88 -7.22
CA LEU A 73 3.37 13.37 -8.11
C LEU A 73 3.63 11.92 -8.52
N GLY A 74 4.89 11.60 -8.79
CA GLY A 74 5.37 10.29 -9.22
C GLY A 74 5.09 9.20 -8.19
N ASP A 75 5.37 9.49 -6.92
CA ASP A 75 5.03 8.62 -5.78
C ASP A 75 3.53 8.30 -5.77
N SER A 76 2.67 9.32 -5.87
CA SER A 76 1.21 9.13 -5.89
C SER A 76 0.72 8.32 -7.10
N LEU A 77 1.29 8.56 -8.29
CA LEU A 77 0.96 7.81 -9.51
C LEU A 77 1.41 6.35 -9.40
N LEU A 78 2.63 6.12 -8.90
CA LEU A 78 3.17 4.79 -8.67
C LEU A 78 2.33 4.02 -7.65
N ASP A 79 1.97 4.65 -6.54
CA ASP A 79 1.11 4.05 -5.52
C ASP A 79 -0.23 3.62 -6.09
N CYS A 80 -0.86 4.48 -6.91
CA CYS A 80 -2.11 4.17 -7.57
C CYS A 80 -1.97 2.97 -8.53
N ALA A 81 -0.96 2.97 -9.38
CA ALA A 81 -0.70 1.91 -10.35
C ALA A 81 -0.40 0.57 -9.67
N VAL A 82 0.44 0.56 -8.64
CA VAL A 82 0.81 -0.65 -7.90
C VAL A 82 -0.38 -1.20 -7.12
N VAL A 83 -1.19 -0.35 -6.47
CA VAL A 83 -2.41 -0.83 -5.78
C VAL A 83 -3.39 -1.45 -6.77
N GLY A 84 -3.63 -0.82 -7.92
CA GLY A 84 -4.47 -1.39 -8.98
C GLY A 84 -3.96 -2.75 -9.46
N LEU A 85 -2.66 -2.84 -9.76
CA LEU A 85 -2.00 -4.09 -10.13
C LEU A 85 -2.18 -5.20 -9.09
N LEU A 86 -2.01 -4.88 -7.80
CA LEU A 86 -2.14 -5.88 -6.73
C LEU A 86 -3.59 -6.36 -6.56
N GLN A 87 -4.58 -5.49 -6.74
CA GLN A 87 -5.99 -5.88 -6.69
C GLN A 87 -6.36 -6.82 -7.84
N ASP A 88 -5.83 -6.56 -9.04
CA ASP A 88 -6.09 -7.41 -10.20
C ASP A 88 -5.42 -8.78 -10.07
N LEU A 89 -4.16 -8.81 -9.61
CA LEU A 89 -3.40 -10.06 -9.49
C LEU A 89 -3.83 -10.90 -8.28
N TYR A 90 -4.20 -10.25 -7.17
CA TYR A 90 -4.46 -10.91 -5.89
C TYR A 90 -5.77 -10.43 -5.23
N PRO A 91 -6.94 -10.61 -5.87
CA PRO A 91 -8.22 -10.04 -5.39
C PRO A 91 -8.67 -10.57 -4.02
N ASN A 92 -8.14 -11.71 -3.58
CA ASN A 92 -8.44 -12.33 -2.29
C ASN A 92 -7.43 -11.95 -1.19
N LEU A 93 -6.41 -11.16 -1.51
CA LEU A 93 -5.41 -10.73 -0.53
C LEU A 93 -6.06 -9.75 0.45
N ASN A 94 -5.96 -10.03 1.75
CA ASN A 94 -6.54 -9.13 2.74
C ASN A 94 -5.88 -7.74 2.67
N PRO A 95 -6.61 -6.65 3.00
CA PRO A 95 -6.09 -5.28 2.85
C PRO A 95 -4.78 -5.01 3.59
N GLY A 96 -4.55 -5.65 4.75
CA GLY A 96 -3.32 -5.49 5.52
C GLY A 96 -2.10 -6.09 4.82
N THR A 97 -2.24 -7.32 4.29
CA THR A 97 -1.18 -7.97 3.51
C THR A 97 -0.95 -7.27 2.18
N ALA A 98 -2.00 -6.78 1.51
CA ALA A 98 -1.86 -5.98 0.29
C ALA A 98 -1.09 -4.68 0.54
N THR A 99 -1.38 -3.98 1.63
CA THR A 99 -0.64 -2.77 2.05
C THR A 99 0.83 -3.07 2.35
N LEU A 100 1.12 -4.21 3.00
CA LEU A 100 2.49 -4.64 3.28
C LEU A 100 3.24 -4.99 1.99
N LEU A 101 2.62 -5.76 1.09
CA LEU A 101 3.19 -6.10 -0.22
C LEU A 101 3.48 -4.83 -1.03
N LYS A 102 2.54 -3.87 -1.07
CA LYS A 102 2.76 -2.55 -1.67
C LYS A 102 3.99 -1.87 -1.07
N SER A 103 4.10 -1.80 0.25
CA SER A 103 5.23 -1.16 0.93
C SER A 103 6.58 -1.81 0.61
N HIS A 104 6.61 -3.11 0.28
CA HIS A 104 7.81 -3.77 -0.21
C HIS A 104 8.10 -3.46 -1.68
N LEU A 105 7.09 -3.21 -2.50
CA LEU A 105 7.26 -2.89 -3.93
C LEU A 105 7.75 -1.46 -4.15
N VAL A 106 7.19 -0.50 -3.40
CA VAL A 106 7.48 0.93 -3.58
C VAL A 106 8.49 1.47 -2.56
N ASN A 107 9.33 0.59 -1.97
CA ASN A 107 10.38 1.07 -1.07
C ASN A 107 11.61 1.60 -1.84
N ASN A 108 12.35 2.49 -1.19
CA ASN A 108 13.51 3.14 -1.80
C ASN A 108 14.57 2.14 -2.32
N THR A 109 14.76 1.00 -1.66
CA THR A 109 15.73 0.00 -2.10
C THR A 109 15.36 -0.59 -3.46
N ILE A 110 14.09 -0.99 -3.65
CA ILE A 110 13.59 -1.53 -4.92
C ILE A 110 13.60 -0.45 -5.99
N LEU A 111 13.09 0.75 -5.70
CA LEU A 111 13.03 1.84 -6.67
C LEU A 111 14.44 2.30 -7.10
N ARG A 112 15.41 2.31 -6.18
CA ARG A 112 16.82 2.54 -6.49
C ARG A 112 17.38 1.51 -7.46
N GLU A 113 17.11 0.23 -7.23
CA GLU A 113 17.60 -0.84 -8.12
C GLU A 113 16.98 -0.72 -9.52
N ILE A 114 15.67 -0.47 -9.60
CA ILE A 114 15.00 -0.21 -10.89
C ILE A 114 15.61 1.00 -11.60
N CYS A 115 15.86 2.09 -10.87
CA CYS A 115 16.52 3.29 -11.39
C CYS A 115 17.89 2.99 -12.01
N LYS A 116 18.68 2.11 -11.36
CA LYS A 116 20.00 1.68 -11.85
C LYS A 116 19.89 0.76 -13.06
N LEU A 117 18.94 -0.18 -13.07
CA LEU A 117 18.72 -1.07 -14.20
C LEU A 117 18.32 -0.32 -15.47
N TYR A 118 17.61 0.80 -15.33
CA TYR A 118 17.31 1.72 -16.44
C TYR A 118 18.42 2.74 -16.75
N HIS A 119 19.54 2.72 -16.01
CA HIS A 119 20.64 3.68 -16.14
C HIS A 119 20.22 5.15 -15.98
N LEU A 120 19.15 5.42 -15.24
CA LEU A 120 18.65 6.80 -15.03
C LEU A 120 19.62 7.60 -14.16
N ASN A 121 20.31 6.94 -13.22
CA ASN A 121 21.30 7.54 -12.33
C ASN A 121 22.44 8.23 -13.10
N ASP A 122 22.80 7.73 -14.28
CA ASP A 122 23.91 8.28 -15.07
C ASP A 122 23.59 9.67 -15.63
N ARG A 123 22.31 9.95 -15.79
CA ARG A 123 21.77 11.19 -16.35
C ARG A 123 21.47 12.26 -15.29
N LEU A 124 21.67 11.95 -14.01
CA LEU A 124 21.42 12.87 -12.90
C LEU A 124 22.24 14.17 -13.05
N ILE A 125 21.56 15.31 -12.91
CA ILE A 125 22.11 16.66 -12.93
C ILE A 125 22.14 17.18 -11.50
N ALA A 126 23.35 17.40 -10.98
CA ALA A 126 23.63 17.94 -9.66
C ALA A 126 25.02 18.62 -9.69
N PRO A 127 25.42 19.34 -8.64
CA PRO A 127 26.78 19.88 -8.54
C PRO A 127 27.84 18.77 -8.73
N PRO A 128 28.88 18.98 -9.55
CA PRO A 128 29.83 17.93 -9.93
C PRO A 128 30.47 17.19 -8.75
N GLU A 129 30.75 17.91 -7.66
CA GLU A 129 31.32 17.40 -6.43
C GLU A 129 30.38 16.47 -5.65
N GLN A 130 29.07 16.59 -5.85
CA GLN A 130 28.06 15.76 -5.18
C GLN A 130 27.65 14.55 -6.02
N LEU A 131 27.86 14.58 -7.34
CA LEU A 131 27.43 13.51 -8.25
C LEU A 131 27.88 12.10 -7.84
N PRO A 132 29.14 11.85 -7.41
CA PRO A 132 29.56 10.50 -7.02
C PRO A 132 28.72 9.91 -5.88
N THR A 133 28.35 10.75 -4.91
CA THR A 133 27.52 10.37 -3.77
C THR A 133 26.05 10.25 -4.19
N LEU A 134 25.51 11.26 -4.88
CA LEU A 134 24.09 11.32 -5.24
C LEU A 134 23.69 10.22 -6.24
N LYS A 135 24.56 9.90 -7.21
CA LYS A 135 24.34 8.79 -8.17
C LYS A 135 24.30 7.41 -7.52
N ASN A 136 24.66 7.28 -6.24
CA ASN A 136 24.60 6.05 -5.46
C ASN A 136 23.66 6.14 -4.26
N GLY A 137 23.10 7.33 -3.98
CA GLY A 137 22.25 7.58 -2.83
C GLY A 137 20.90 6.90 -2.98
N GLU A 138 20.51 6.08 -2.00
CA GLU A 138 19.29 5.28 -2.13
C GLU A 138 18.03 6.11 -2.26
N LYS A 139 17.84 7.08 -1.37
CA LYS A 139 16.71 8.01 -1.47
C LYS A 139 16.75 8.80 -2.78
N VAL A 140 17.92 9.29 -3.19
CA VAL A 140 18.05 10.12 -4.40
C VAL A 140 17.61 9.37 -5.66
N LEU A 141 18.01 8.10 -5.79
CA LEU A 141 17.65 7.30 -6.96
C LEU A 141 16.20 6.81 -6.93
N ALA A 142 15.64 6.53 -5.75
CA ALA A 142 14.21 6.25 -5.61
C ALA A 142 13.37 7.46 -6.07
N ASN A 143 13.69 8.63 -5.52
CA ASN A 143 13.06 9.90 -5.89
C ASN A 143 13.21 10.21 -7.39
N LEU A 144 14.38 9.91 -7.99
CA LEU A 144 14.61 10.08 -9.43
C LEU A 144 13.68 9.19 -10.26
N PHE A 145 13.45 7.95 -9.84
CA PHE A 145 12.54 7.04 -10.55
C PHE A 145 11.08 7.52 -10.44
N GLU A 146 10.65 7.98 -9.26
CA GLU A 146 9.31 8.58 -9.08
C GLU A 146 9.15 9.82 -9.94
N ALA A 147 10.12 10.73 -9.92
CA ALA A 147 10.11 11.90 -10.79
C ALA A 147 10.04 11.52 -12.28
N TYR A 148 10.72 10.45 -12.69
CA TYR A 148 10.65 9.93 -14.05
C TYR A 148 9.24 9.48 -14.43
N ILE A 149 8.53 8.78 -13.52
CA ILE A 149 7.13 8.38 -13.73
C ILE A 149 6.25 9.60 -13.99
N ALA A 150 6.38 10.66 -13.19
CA ALA A 150 5.66 11.91 -13.41
C ALA A 150 6.06 12.61 -14.72
N GLY A 151 7.34 12.53 -15.11
CA GLY A 151 7.81 13.03 -16.39
C GLY A 151 7.18 12.33 -17.59
N VAL A 152 7.07 11.00 -17.54
CA VAL A 152 6.38 10.20 -18.56
C VAL A 152 4.90 10.58 -18.62
N TYR A 153 4.24 10.71 -17.47
CA TYR A 153 2.84 11.13 -17.35
C TYR A 153 2.57 12.47 -18.04
N TYR A 154 3.35 13.50 -17.72
CA TYR A 154 3.19 14.83 -18.33
C TYR A 154 3.58 14.85 -19.81
N SER A 155 4.64 14.14 -20.20
CA SER A 155 5.02 13.98 -21.61
C SER A 155 3.87 13.40 -22.42
N TYR A 156 3.17 12.39 -21.90
CA TYR A 156 2.01 11.80 -22.57
C TYR A 156 0.83 12.78 -22.65
N LEU A 157 0.54 13.53 -21.58
CA LEU A 157 -0.53 14.54 -21.60
C LEU A 157 -0.30 15.66 -22.64
N ILE A 158 0.95 16.02 -22.90
CA ILE A 158 1.31 17.08 -23.84
C ILE A 158 1.36 16.56 -25.28
N HIS A 159 1.97 15.38 -25.50
CA HIS A 159 2.28 14.91 -26.86
C HIS A 159 1.34 13.81 -27.39
N GLY A 160 0.61 13.11 -26.51
CA GLY A 160 -0.30 12.03 -26.86
C GLY A 160 0.32 10.86 -27.64
N PRO A 161 -0.52 9.90 -28.08
CA PRO A 161 -0.08 8.75 -28.85
C PRO A 161 0.30 9.11 -30.30
N ASN A 162 -0.20 10.23 -30.84
CA ASN A 162 -0.13 10.57 -32.26
C ASN A 162 1.25 11.08 -32.75
N GLN A 163 2.31 10.91 -31.96
CA GLN A 163 3.69 11.20 -32.38
C GLN A 163 4.68 10.08 -32.01
N ASP A 164 4.22 8.85 -31.77
CA ASP A 164 5.10 7.66 -31.70
C ASP A 164 4.70 6.63 -32.75
N PRO A 165 5.50 6.42 -33.81
CA PRO A 165 5.25 5.38 -34.81
C PRO A 165 5.30 3.94 -34.25
N SER A 166 5.78 3.73 -33.02
CA SER A 166 6.00 2.39 -32.46
C SER A 166 4.81 1.80 -31.69
N ALA A 167 3.74 2.56 -31.45
CA ALA A 167 2.58 2.09 -30.68
C ALA A 167 1.39 1.62 -31.54
N ALA A 168 1.45 1.80 -32.86
CA ALA A 168 0.30 1.57 -33.75
C ALA A 168 0.06 0.09 -34.16
N SER A 169 0.89 -0.86 -33.71
CA SER A 169 0.86 -2.25 -34.20
C SER A 169 0.22 -3.29 -33.26
N SER A 170 -0.29 -2.92 -32.09
CA SER A 170 -0.83 -3.89 -31.11
C SER A 170 -2.34 -3.81 -30.85
N SER A 171 -3.12 -3.15 -31.69
CA SER A 171 -4.59 -3.14 -31.56
C SER A 171 -5.29 -3.30 -32.89
N LEU A 172 -5.21 -4.51 -33.46
CA LEU A 172 -6.12 -4.97 -34.51
C LEU A 172 -7.18 -5.89 -33.90
N ARG A 173 -8.39 -5.35 -33.81
CA ARG A 173 -9.70 -6.01 -34.05
C ARG A 173 -9.94 -7.39 -33.41
N GLN A 174 -10.74 -7.39 -32.34
CA GLN A 174 -11.89 -8.29 -32.25
C GLN A 174 -13.13 -7.45 -31.90
N GLN A 175 -13.88 -7.06 -32.95
CA GLN A 175 -15.25 -6.61 -32.82
C GLN A 175 -16.15 -7.85 -32.89
N SER A 176 -16.88 -8.11 -31.82
CA SER A 176 -18.02 -9.03 -31.81
C SER A 176 -19.29 -8.16 -31.82
N PRO A 177 -20.29 -8.42 -32.68
CA PRO A 177 -21.53 -7.65 -32.68
C PRO A 177 -22.51 -8.22 -31.65
N SER A 178 -23.06 -7.37 -30.78
CA SER A 178 -24.21 -7.69 -29.93
C SER A 178 -25.44 -6.93 -30.45
N PRO A 179 -26.63 -7.56 -30.53
CA PRO A 179 -27.82 -6.95 -31.09
C PRO A 179 -28.56 -6.10 -30.04
N SER A 180 -29.17 -5.00 -30.51
CA SER A 180 -30.11 -4.18 -29.74
C SER A 180 -31.44 -4.91 -29.51
N PRO A 181 -32.20 -4.49 -28.49
CA PRO A 181 -33.59 -4.18 -28.76
C PRO A 181 -34.01 -2.81 -28.22
N SER A 182 -34.78 -2.14 -29.06
CA SER A 182 -35.58 -0.94 -28.79
C SER A 182 -36.66 -1.19 -27.73
N LEU A 183 -36.94 -0.20 -26.88
CA LEU A 183 -38.32 0.09 -26.48
C LEU A 183 -38.47 1.54 -25.99
N SER A 184 -39.41 2.23 -26.63
CA SER A 184 -39.92 3.57 -26.33
C SER A 184 -40.75 3.61 -25.05
N SER A 185 -40.70 4.72 -24.30
CA SER A 185 -41.83 5.63 -24.03
C SER A 185 -41.64 6.42 -22.72
N ASN A 186 -41.59 7.75 -22.86
CA ASN A 186 -41.89 8.74 -21.82
C ASN A 186 -43.42 8.86 -21.67
N PRO A 187 -44.00 9.33 -20.53
CA PRO A 187 -43.99 10.78 -20.25
C PRO A 187 -43.95 11.24 -18.77
N SER A 188 -43.33 12.41 -18.61
CA SER A 188 -43.63 13.58 -17.76
C SER A 188 -44.45 13.46 -16.47
N SER A 189 -43.89 13.95 -15.35
CA SER A 189 -44.64 14.64 -14.29
C SER A 189 -43.82 15.71 -13.57
N THR A 190 -44.51 16.79 -13.22
CA THR A 190 -44.08 18.14 -12.85
C THR A 190 -43.69 18.31 -11.37
N SER A 191 -42.76 19.24 -11.10
CA SER A 191 -42.54 20.08 -9.90
C SER A 191 -42.46 19.46 -8.49
N THR A 192 -41.42 19.83 -7.72
CA THR A 192 -41.53 20.76 -6.57
C THR A 192 -40.13 21.14 -6.06
N SER A 193 -39.92 22.45 -5.89
CA SER A 193 -38.73 23.07 -5.31
C SER A 193 -38.56 22.76 -3.82
N THR A 194 -37.36 22.38 -3.41
CA THR A 194 -36.88 22.57 -2.03
C THR A 194 -35.43 23.05 -2.06
N ASN A 195 -35.24 24.30 -1.64
CA ASN A 195 -33.95 24.94 -1.46
C ASN A 195 -33.14 24.22 -0.38
N HIS A 196 -32.00 23.64 -0.76
CA HIS A 196 -30.90 23.36 0.17
C HIS A 196 -29.63 23.98 -0.39
N LEU A 197 -29.09 24.96 0.34
CA LEU A 197 -27.82 25.62 0.08
C LEU A 197 -26.69 24.60 0.19
N THR A 198 -26.19 24.13 -0.95
CA THR A 198 -24.89 23.46 -1.07
C THR A 198 -23.85 24.48 -1.52
N PRO A 199 -22.62 24.46 -0.95
CA PRO A 199 -21.54 25.31 -1.42
C PRO A 199 -21.10 24.82 -2.80
N THR A 200 -21.47 25.57 -3.83
CA THR A 200 -20.96 25.44 -5.20
C THR A 200 -19.47 25.74 -5.22
N PHE A 201 -18.64 24.71 -5.33
CA PHE A 201 -17.29 24.84 -5.86
C PHE A 201 -17.40 25.23 -7.34
N PRO A 202 -16.59 26.18 -7.85
CA PRO A 202 -16.64 26.57 -9.25
C PRO A 202 -16.10 25.41 -10.09
N ILE A 203 -17.00 24.57 -10.59
CA ILE A 203 -16.74 23.69 -11.72
C ILE A 203 -16.54 24.63 -12.91
N GLY A 204 -15.28 24.89 -13.24
CA GLY A 204 -14.92 25.65 -14.43
C GLY A 204 -15.64 25.07 -15.65
N ASN A 205 -16.30 25.96 -16.39
CA ASN A 205 -17.07 25.68 -17.60
C ASN A 205 -16.44 24.58 -18.46
N PHE A 206 -17.12 23.44 -18.56
CA PHE A 206 -16.95 22.54 -19.70
C PHE A 206 -17.54 23.24 -20.93
N VAL A 207 -16.76 24.17 -21.50
CA VAL A 207 -17.03 24.70 -22.82
C VAL A 207 -16.80 23.56 -23.82
N ASN A 208 -17.88 23.13 -24.44
CA ASN A 208 -17.89 22.28 -25.61
C ASN A 208 -17.13 23.01 -26.74
N GLY A 209 -15.85 22.67 -26.89
CA GLY A 209 -15.06 22.95 -28.07
C GLY A 209 -14.45 21.63 -28.53
N ASN A 210 -14.77 21.19 -29.75
CA ASN A 210 -14.07 20.09 -30.41
C ASN A 210 -12.55 20.23 -30.20
N ASN A 211 -11.85 19.24 -29.63
CA ASN A 211 -10.42 18.94 -29.84
C ASN A 211 -9.96 17.71 -29.03
N ASN A 212 -9.33 16.74 -29.69
CA ASN A 212 -8.66 15.54 -29.15
C ASN A 212 -7.58 15.87 -28.09
N LYS A 213 -7.95 16.34 -26.89
CA LYS A 213 -7.01 16.56 -25.80
C LYS A 213 -6.91 15.30 -24.95
N VAL A 214 -5.70 14.76 -24.84
CA VAL A 214 -5.39 13.57 -24.04
C VAL A 214 -5.85 13.78 -22.59
N THR A 215 -6.58 12.81 -22.07
CA THR A 215 -7.10 12.81 -20.72
C THR A 215 -6.07 12.29 -19.72
N ARG A 216 -6.25 12.66 -18.45
CA ARG A 216 -5.47 12.09 -17.34
C ARG A 216 -5.63 10.57 -17.21
N GLY A 217 -6.80 10.04 -17.57
CA GLY A 217 -7.06 8.60 -17.57
C GLY A 217 -6.25 7.87 -18.65
N GLU A 218 -6.18 8.42 -19.87
CA GLU A 218 -5.33 7.86 -20.93
C GLU A 218 -3.85 7.88 -20.56
N ALA A 219 -3.37 8.96 -19.92
CA ALA A 219 -2.01 9.04 -19.40
C ALA A 219 -1.73 8.01 -18.30
N MET A 220 -2.70 7.77 -17.40
CA MET A 220 -2.58 6.72 -16.39
C MET A 220 -2.52 5.33 -17.02
N ASN A 221 -3.40 5.04 -17.99
CA ASN A 221 -3.38 3.76 -18.72
C ASN A 221 -2.03 3.55 -19.44
N TYR A 222 -1.45 4.60 -20.00
CA TYR A 222 -0.13 4.53 -20.63
C TYR A 222 0.97 4.19 -19.61
N LEU A 223 0.95 4.79 -18.42
CA LEU A 223 1.85 4.41 -17.33
C LEU A 223 1.65 2.96 -16.89
N GLU A 224 0.40 2.53 -16.68
CA GLU A 224 0.10 1.17 -16.24
C GLU A 224 0.59 0.12 -17.24
N ASN A 225 0.50 0.40 -18.54
CA ASN A 225 1.04 -0.50 -19.58
C ASN A 225 2.57 -0.67 -19.49
N TRP A 226 3.29 0.32 -18.98
CA TRP A 226 4.73 0.22 -18.72
C TRP A 226 5.04 -0.38 -17.35
N LEU A 227 4.36 0.08 -16.30
CA LEU A 227 4.62 -0.31 -14.92
C LEU A 227 4.16 -1.73 -14.62
N ARG A 228 3.07 -2.22 -15.23
CA ARG A 228 2.57 -3.58 -14.98
C ARG A 228 3.59 -4.69 -15.28
N PRO A 229 4.16 -4.79 -16.49
CA PRO A 229 5.15 -5.82 -16.77
C PRO A 229 6.44 -5.67 -15.96
N LEU A 230 6.73 -4.46 -15.43
CA LEU A 230 7.86 -4.22 -14.53
C LEU A 230 7.58 -4.74 -13.11
N PHE A 231 6.44 -4.36 -12.52
CA PHE A 231 6.13 -4.63 -11.11
C PHE A 231 5.48 -5.98 -10.85
N GLN A 232 4.81 -6.59 -11.83
CA GLN A 232 4.19 -7.91 -11.67
C GLN A 232 5.19 -8.99 -11.21
N PRO A 233 6.31 -9.27 -11.92
CA PRO A 233 7.26 -10.31 -11.49
C PRO A 233 7.91 -9.99 -10.14
N ILE A 234 8.10 -8.70 -9.82
CA ILE A 234 8.63 -8.26 -8.53
C ILE A 234 7.61 -8.57 -7.41
N SER A 235 6.32 -8.32 -7.65
CA SER A 235 5.24 -8.61 -6.70
C SER A 235 5.09 -10.09 -6.40
N GLU A 236 5.21 -10.94 -7.44
CA GLU A 236 5.17 -12.39 -7.29
C GLU A 236 6.35 -12.89 -6.45
N HIS A 237 7.56 -12.39 -6.74
CA HIS A 237 8.77 -12.74 -5.99
C HIS A 237 8.65 -12.40 -4.50
N ILE A 238 8.25 -11.16 -4.21
CA ILE A 238 8.08 -10.65 -2.84
C ILE A 238 6.99 -11.43 -2.11
N LEU A 239 5.85 -11.69 -2.77
CA LEU A 239 4.75 -12.43 -2.17
C LEU A 239 5.14 -13.88 -1.81
N ILE A 240 5.95 -14.55 -2.64
CA ILE A 240 6.48 -15.88 -2.35
C ILE A 240 7.36 -15.83 -1.10
N GLN A 241 8.26 -14.84 -0.99
CA GLN A 241 9.12 -14.69 0.18
C GLN A 241 8.30 -14.45 1.45
N MET A 242 7.28 -13.60 1.39
CA MET A 242 6.36 -13.35 2.52
C MET A 242 5.61 -14.63 2.95
N LYS A 243 5.15 -15.46 2.00
CA LYS A 243 4.49 -16.74 2.29
C LYS A 243 5.43 -17.75 2.94
N ASN A 244 6.66 -17.84 2.45
CA ASN A 244 7.67 -18.75 3.00
C ASN A 244 8.01 -18.38 4.45
N GLU A 245 8.19 -17.09 4.73
CA GLU A 245 8.47 -16.62 6.09
C GLU A 245 7.30 -16.90 7.05
N GLN A 246 6.06 -16.69 6.59
CA GLN A 246 4.87 -17.03 7.37
C GLN A 246 4.81 -18.53 7.69
N SER A 247 5.12 -19.38 6.71
CA SER A 247 5.13 -20.84 6.88
C SER A 247 6.23 -21.28 7.85
N SER A 248 7.44 -20.73 7.72
CA SER A 248 8.56 -21.02 8.63
C SER A 248 8.27 -20.60 10.07
N LYS A 249 7.59 -19.45 10.28
CA LYS A 249 7.18 -19.02 11.62
C LYS A 249 6.09 -19.94 12.21
N GLN A 250 5.21 -20.47 11.37
CA GLN A 250 4.15 -21.37 11.79
C GLN A 250 4.68 -22.77 12.14
N SER A 251 5.68 -23.28 11.42
CA SER A 251 6.30 -24.59 11.71
C SER A 251 7.13 -24.62 13.00
N LEU A 252 7.47 -23.45 13.57
CA LEU A 252 8.14 -23.36 14.88
C LEU A 252 7.18 -23.54 16.06
N LEU A 253 5.87 -23.54 15.82
CA LEU A 253 4.86 -23.84 16.83
C LEU A 253 4.60 -25.35 16.81
N ASN A 254 4.56 -25.97 18.00
CA ASN A 254 4.13 -27.37 18.11
C ASN A 254 2.61 -27.50 17.88
N ASP A 255 2.13 -28.71 17.59
CA ASP A 255 0.70 -28.96 17.31
C ASP A 255 -0.22 -28.51 18.47
N GLU A 256 0.27 -28.60 19.71
CA GLU A 256 -0.43 -28.14 20.91
C GLU A 256 -0.64 -26.62 20.90
N ASP A 257 0.38 -25.83 20.55
CA ASP A 257 0.27 -24.38 20.45
C ASP A 257 -0.72 -23.95 19.37
N LEU A 258 -0.75 -24.66 18.23
CA LEU A 258 -1.73 -24.42 17.16
C LEU A 258 -3.16 -24.73 17.60
N GLU A 259 -3.35 -25.79 18.39
CA GLU A 259 -4.65 -26.14 18.95
C GLU A 259 -5.13 -25.11 19.98
N ILE A 260 -4.23 -24.68 20.88
CA ILE A 260 -4.48 -23.62 21.85
C ILE A 260 -4.86 -22.31 21.13
N ASP A 261 -4.14 -21.95 20.07
CA ASP A 261 -4.42 -20.73 19.31
C ASP A 261 -5.82 -20.75 18.72
N LYS A 262 -6.25 -21.88 18.15
CA LYS A 262 -7.62 -22.06 17.64
C LYS A 262 -8.67 -21.92 18.74
N LYS A 263 -8.46 -22.55 19.90
CA LYS A 263 -9.39 -22.50 21.04
C LYS A 263 -9.43 -21.13 21.72
N SER A 264 -8.34 -20.36 21.62
CA SER A 264 -8.22 -19.05 22.26
C SER A 264 -8.97 -17.91 21.57
N ILE A 265 -9.45 -18.12 20.34
CA ILE A 265 -10.11 -17.08 19.55
C ILE A 265 -11.33 -16.52 20.31
N GLY A 266 -11.28 -15.23 20.66
CA GLY A 266 -12.35 -14.55 21.39
C GLY A 266 -12.34 -14.75 22.92
N ALA A 267 -11.44 -15.57 23.46
CA ALA A 267 -11.38 -15.89 24.89
C ALA A 267 -11.21 -14.64 25.77
N ASN A 268 -10.42 -13.65 25.34
CA ASN A 268 -10.27 -12.39 26.08
C ASN A 268 -11.57 -11.59 26.17
N SER A 269 -12.39 -11.60 25.12
CA SER A 269 -13.68 -10.91 25.14
C SER A 269 -14.67 -11.63 26.07
N LYS A 270 -14.74 -12.98 26.00
CA LYS A 270 -15.56 -13.80 26.89
C LYS A 270 -15.17 -13.61 28.37
N LEU A 271 -13.87 -13.70 28.66
CA LEU A 271 -13.34 -13.54 30.01
C LEU A 271 -13.65 -12.14 30.57
N ASN A 272 -13.39 -11.09 29.79
CA ASN A 272 -13.68 -9.71 30.21
C ASN A 272 -15.17 -9.51 30.51
N GLN A 273 -16.06 -9.99 29.63
CA GLN A 273 -17.51 -9.88 29.83
C GLN A 273 -17.96 -10.57 31.12
N TRP A 274 -17.46 -11.78 31.39
CA TRP A 274 -17.81 -12.52 32.59
C TRP A 274 -17.34 -11.81 33.86
N PHE A 275 -16.07 -11.42 33.90
CA PHE A 275 -15.48 -10.82 35.08
C PHE A 275 -16.09 -9.46 35.42
N ILE A 276 -16.48 -8.68 34.40
CA ILE A 276 -17.24 -7.43 34.59
C ILE A 276 -18.64 -7.73 35.14
N ALA A 277 -19.30 -8.78 34.67
CA ALA A 277 -20.69 -9.05 35.01
C ALA A 277 -20.88 -9.80 36.35
N LYS A 278 -19.91 -10.63 36.74
CA LYS A 278 -20.08 -11.63 37.81
C LYS A 278 -18.97 -11.63 38.86
N GLU A 279 -17.86 -10.94 38.63
CA GLU A 279 -16.67 -10.95 39.50
C GLU A 279 -16.20 -9.54 39.89
N SER A 280 -15.00 -9.40 40.45
CA SER A 280 -14.45 -8.15 41.04
C SER A 280 -14.01 -7.08 40.03
N GLY A 281 -14.29 -7.25 38.73
CA GLY A 281 -13.95 -6.27 37.70
C GLY A 281 -13.06 -6.81 36.59
N MET A 282 -12.76 -5.95 35.62
CA MET A 282 -12.11 -6.33 34.37
C MET A 282 -10.70 -6.92 34.58
N PRO A 283 -10.34 -8.03 33.93
CA PRO A 283 -8.98 -8.56 33.94
C PRO A 283 -7.95 -7.57 33.41
N GLU A 284 -6.75 -7.58 33.98
CA GLU A 284 -5.61 -6.76 33.58
C GLU A 284 -4.71 -7.51 32.60
N TYR A 285 -4.15 -6.78 31.63
CA TYR A 285 -3.28 -7.34 30.59
C TYR A 285 -1.98 -6.53 30.47
N ALA A 286 -0.91 -7.02 31.07
CA ALA A 286 0.43 -6.46 30.91
C ALA A 286 1.07 -6.99 29.62
N SER A 287 1.74 -6.12 28.86
CA SER A 287 2.39 -6.49 27.60
C SER A 287 3.86 -6.11 27.54
N ALA A 288 4.70 -7.02 27.06
CA ALA A 288 6.11 -6.78 26.77
C ALA A 288 6.50 -7.32 25.39
N THR A 289 7.50 -6.72 24.75
CA THR A 289 8.10 -7.26 23.52
C THR A 289 9.12 -8.34 23.88
N SER A 290 8.98 -9.53 23.31
CA SER A 290 9.82 -10.70 23.58
C SER A 290 10.83 -10.94 22.45
N GLY A 291 11.57 -9.91 22.05
CA GLY A 291 12.59 -9.99 21.00
C GLY A 291 12.03 -10.59 19.69
N THR A 292 12.65 -11.68 19.22
CA THR A 292 12.26 -12.40 17.99
C THR A 292 11.00 -13.26 18.14
N GLN A 293 10.53 -13.51 19.38
CA GLN A 293 9.37 -14.36 19.65
C GLN A 293 8.03 -13.59 19.64
N GLY A 294 8.06 -12.26 19.46
CA GLY A 294 6.88 -11.42 19.30
C GLY A 294 6.44 -10.72 20.58
N TRP A 295 5.18 -10.86 20.96
CA TRP A 295 4.55 -10.20 22.08
C TRP A 295 4.31 -11.19 23.22
N LYS A 296 4.78 -10.84 24.41
CA LYS A 296 4.50 -11.54 25.66
C LYS A 296 3.38 -10.81 26.41
N ILE A 297 2.30 -11.51 26.73
CA ILE A 297 1.17 -10.99 27.52
C ILE A 297 1.04 -11.79 28.81
N LEU A 298 0.88 -11.07 29.92
CA LEU A 298 0.41 -11.61 31.20
C LEU A 298 -1.00 -11.08 31.47
N CYS A 299 -1.96 -12.00 31.55
CA CYS A 299 -3.33 -11.74 31.96
C CYS A 299 -3.46 -12.05 33.46
N THR A 300 -3.99 -11.10 34.23
CA THR A 300 -4.30 -11.24 35.66
C THR A 300 -5.77 -10.94 35.88
N ALA A 301 -6.51 -11.87 36.47
CA ALA A 301 -7.92 -11.68 36.81
C ALA A 301 -8.13 -11.95 38.30
N ILE A 302 -8.90 -11.10 38.99
CA ILE A 302 -9.19 -11.25 40.43
C ILE A 302 -10.68 -11.52 40.57
N ASP A 303 -11.05 -12.63 41.20
CA ASP A 303 -12.45 -12.99 41.39
C ASP A 303 -13.07 -12.29 42.61
N ARG A 304 -14.38 -12.46 42.81
CA ARG A 304 -15.13 -11.87 43.96
C ARG A 304 -14.69 -12.36 45.33
N SER A 305 -13.98 -13.48 45.40
CA SER A 305 -13.37 -13.96 46.65
C SER A 305 -12.00 -13.34 46.93
N GLY A 306 -11.48 -12.53 45.99
CA GLY A 306 -10.14 -11.95 46.05
C GLY A 306 -9.04 -12.90 45.58
N LYS A 307 -9.39 -14.06 45.01
CA LYS A 307 -8.40 -14.99 44.46
C LYS A 307 -7.97 -14.52 43.07
N SER A 308 -6.66 -14.55 42.83
CA SER A 308 -6.04 -14.14 41.58
C SER A 308 -5.77 -15.32 40.64
N TRP A 309 -5.98 -15.09 39.36
CA TRP A 309 -5.83 -16.03 38.26
C TRP A 309 -4.88 -15.47 37.22
N TYR A 310 -4.00 -16.31 36.69
CA TYR A 310 -2.90 -15.86 35.83
C TYR A 310 -2.80 -16.67 34.55
N GLY A 311 -2.56 -15.99 33.43
CA GLY A 311 -2.28 -16.63 32.16
C GLY A 311 -1.21 -15.88 31.40
N GLU A 312 -0.18 -16.59 30.98
CA GLU A 312 0.93 -16.00 30.22
C GLU A 312 1.04 -16.65 28.84
N ALA A 313 1.24 -15.84 27.80
CA ALA A 313 1.49 -16.34 26.46
C ALA A 313 2.40 -15.42 25.64
N THR A 314 3.20 -16.04 24.79
CA THR A 314 4.04 -15.36 23.80
C THR A 314 3.60 -15.78 22.40
N ARG A 315 3.26 -14.80 21.54
CA ARG A 315 2.87 -15.01 20.14
C ARG A 315 3.38 -13.90 19.25
N SER A 316 3.40 -14.15 17.95
CA SER A 316 3.84 -13.17 16.93
C SER A 316 3.05 -11.85 16.94
N THR A 317 1.78 -11.87 17.37
CA THR A 317 0.95 -10.66 17.48
C THR A 317 0.46 -10.46 18.92
N LYS A 318 0.33 -9.19 19.32
CA LYS A 318 -0.23 -8.80 20.63
C LYS A 318 -1.64 -9.38 20.84
N LYS A 319 -2.45 -9.39 19.78
CA LYS A 319 -3.82 -9.94 19.81
C LYS A 319 -3.84 -11.45 20.06
N ALA A 320 -2.99 -12.21 19.37
CA ALA A 320 -2.90 -13.66 19.58
C ALA A 320 -2.38 -13.97 20.99
N ALA A 321 -1.33 -13.28 21.44
CA ALA A 321 -0.80 -13.47 22.79
C ALA A 321 -1.85 -13.16 23.87
N MET A 322 -2.62 -12.09 23.70
CA MET A 322 -3.70 -11.72 24.61
C MET A 322 -4.83 -12.76 24.63
N ALA A 323 -5.24 -13.26 23.47
CA ALA A 323 -6.26 -14.30 23.36
C ALA A 323 -5.83 -15.58 24.10
N VAL A 324 -4.60 -16.03 23.89
CA VAL A 324 -4.06 -17.24 24.53
C VAL A 324 -3.87 -17.04 26.04
N ALA A 325 -3.37 -15.89 26.48
CA ALA A 325 -3.23 -15.56 27.90
C ALA A 325 -4.61 -15.60 28.62
N ALA A 326 -5.64 -15.00 28.02
CA ALA A 326 -7.00 -15.05 28.55
C ALA A 326 -7.60 -16.46 28.51
N TYR A 327 -7.32 -17.23 27.47
CA TYR A 327 -7.78 -18.62 27.38
C TYR A 327 -7.19 -19.50 28.49
N LYS A 328 -5.90 -19.32 28.83
CA LYS A 328 -5.26 -20.02 29.95
C LYS A 328 -5.88 -19.66 31.30
N VAL A 329 -6.27 -18.40 31.51
CA VAL A 329 -7.05 -18.00 32.70
C VAL A 329 -8.42 -18.66 32.68
N SER A 330 -9.08 -18.64 31.52
CA SER A 330 -10.42 -19.22 31.35
C SER A 330 -10.46 -20.69 31.71
N ILE A 331 -9.52 -21.51 31.22
CA ILE A 331 -9.47 -22.95 31.55
C ILE A 331 -9.27 -23.18 33.06
N GLN A 332 -8.38 -22.41 33.70
CA GLN A 332 -8.17 -22.51 35.14
C GLN A 332 -9.45 -22.17 35.90
N PHE A 333 -10.12 -21.10 35.49
CA PHE A 333 -11.37 -20.66 36.11
C PHE A 333 -12.49 -21.69 35.90
N GLU A 334 -12.71 -22.19 34.68
CA GLU A 334 -13.73 -23.23 34.37
C GLU A 334 -13.53 -24.49 35.22
N ARG A 335 -12.28 -24.89 35.46
CA ARG A 335 -11.96 -26.09 36.25
C ARG A 335 -12.41 -26.00 37.70
N GLU A 336 -12.38 -24.81 38.28
CA GLU A 336 -12.81 -24.58 39.67
C GLU A 336 -14.24 -24.01 39.78
N ARG A 337 -14.75 -23.42 38.69
CA ARG A 337 -16.05 -22.76 38.59
C ARG A 337 -16.76 -23.21 37.32
N PRO A 338 -17.36 -24.41 37.30
CA PRO A 338 -18.03 -24.95 36.11
C PRO A 338 -19.14 -24.04 35.58
N GLU A 339 -19.73 -23.19 36.44
CA GLU A 339 -20.72 -22.18 36.02
C GLU A 339 -20.22 -21.21 34.93
N TYR A 340 -18.91 -21.04 34.77
CA TYR A 340 -18.32 -20.19 33.72
C TYR A 340 -18.37 -20.79 32.30
N SER A 341 -18.56 -22.12 32.20
CA SER A 341 -18.65 -22.82 30.92
C SER A 341 -20.06 -22.75 30.29
N ALA A 342 -21.09 -22.45 31.08
CA ALA A 342 -22.51 -22.40 30.70
C ALA A 342 -22.91 -21.08 30.02
#